data_AF-A0A2A5NR47-F1
#
_entry.id   AF-A0A2A5NR47-F1
#
_cell.length_a   1.000
_cell.length_b   1.000
_cell.length_c   1.000
_cell.angle_alpha   90.00
_cell.angle_beta   90.00
_cell.angle_gamma   90.00
#
_symmetry.space_group_name_H-M   'P 1'
#
loop_
_entity.id
_entity.type
_entity.pdbx_description
1 polymer ?
#
loop_
_entity_poly.entity_id
_entity_poly.type
_entity_poly.pdbx_seq_one_letter_code
_entity_poly.pdbx_strand_id
1 'polypeptide(L)'
;MNSSVIVVDATPTGDDHDWITSMGYAHRVTTVSGWAAALSSPEFPAATVLLACLGTGSDAVASIVRTCRAVGSLVVVDASRHDEGTVRVAVAAGARRWDGSADTAPSAFRPGRGATLDR
;
A
#
# COMPACT_ATOMS: atom_id res chain seq x y z
N MET A 1 -11.46 -2.80 13.35
CA MET A 1 -10.68 -2.66 12.10
C MET A 1 -9.80 -3.89 12.01
N ASN A 2 -10.14 -4.83 11.12
CA ASN A 2 -9.37 -6.06 10.87
C ASN A 2 -8.79 -5.99 9.44
N SER A 3 -8.12 -4.89 9.08
CA SER A 3 -7.51 -4.77 7.75
C SER A 3 -6.17 -5.48 7.73
N SER A 4 -5.95 -6.33 6.72
CA SER A 4 -4.63 -6.86 6.37
C SER A 4 -3.89 -5.84 5.50
N VAL A 5 -2.57 -5.84 5.58
CA VAL A 5 -1.70 -5.09 4.66
C VAL A 5 -0.82 -6.09 3.91
N ILE A 6 -0.82 -6.01 2.58
CA ILE A 6 0.13 -6.71 1.73
C ILE A 6 1.22 -5.71 1.35
N VAL A 7 2.45 -5.96 1.79
CA VAL A 7 3.61 -5.13 1.44
C VAL A 7 4.28 -5.74 0.22
N VAL A 8 4.38 -4.97 -0.86
CA VAL A 8 5.07 -5.38 -2.07
C VAL A 8 6.45 -4.75 -2.06
N ASP A 9 7.46 -5.57 -1.78
CA ASP A 9 8.86 -5.18 -1.65
C ASP A 9 9.76 -6.21 -2.32
N ALA A 10 10.36 -5.84 -3.47
CA ALA A 10 11.29 -6.65 -4.24
C ALA A 10 12.65 -6.82 -3.55
N THR A 11 12.95 -5.99 -2.54
CA THR A 11 14.21 -5.96 -1.80
C THR A 11 13.93 -5.90 -0.30
N PRO A 12 13.30 -6.93 0.29
CA PRO A 12 12.86 -6.88 1.68
C PRO A 12 14.06 -6.77 2.62
N THR A 13 14.18 -5.61 3.26
CA THR A 13 15.18 -5.34 4.28
C THR A 13 14.62 -5.76 5.64
N GLY A 14 14.69 -7.06 5.96
CA GLY A 14 14.65 -7.60 7.33
C GLY A 14 13.38 -7.40 8.16
N ASP A 15 12.91 -6.18 8.40
CA ASP A 15 12.00 -5.85 9.50
C ASP A 15 11.15 -4.56 9.32
N ASP A 16 11.05 -3.97 8.13
CA ASP A 16 10.61 -2.56 8.06
C ASP A 16 9.11 -2.27 8.30
N HIS A 17 8.24 -3.29 8.39
CA HIS A 17 6.80 -3.08 8.41
C HIS A 17 6.05 -3.78 9.54
N ASP A 18 6.73 -4.53 10.42
CA ASP A 18 6.08 -5.26 11.51
C ASP A 18 5.47 -4.32 12.56
N TRP A 19 6.05 -3.12 12.71
CA TRP A 19 5.51 -2.08 13.57
C TRP A 19 4.12 -1.59 13.13
N ILE A 20 3.72 -1.79 11.86
CA ILE A 20 2.37 -1.48 11.37
C ILE A 20 1.33 -2.33 12.13
N THR A 21 1.65 -3.59 12.42
CA THR A 21 0.79 -4.44 13.26
C THR A 21 0.85 -4.03 14.73
N SER A 22 2.05 -3.77 15.25
CA SER A 22 2.28 -3.38 16.65
C SER A 22 1.55 -2.08 17.03
N MET A 23 1.43 -1.14 16.10
CA MET A 23 0.73 0.13 16.28
C MET A 23 -0.77 0.07 15.96
N GLY A 24 -1.29 -1.12 15.61
CA GLY A 24 -2.71 -1.34 15.36
C GLY A 24 -3.24 -0.75 14.04
N TYR A 25 -2.37 -0.48 13.06
CA TYR A 25 -2.78 -0.04 11.73
C TYR A 25 -3.28 -1.21 10.86
N ALA A 26 -2.78 -2.41 11.13
CA ALA A 26 -3.22 -3.66 10.54
C ALA A 26 -3.24 -4.76 11.60
N HIS A 27 -4.08 -5.77 11.42
CA HIS A 27 -4.03 -6.98 12.27
C HIS A 27 -3.04 -8.03 11.74
N ARG A 28 -2.69 -7.92 10.45
CA ARG A 28 -1.74 -8.79 9.75
C ARG A 28 -1.01 -7.99 8.69
N VAL A 29 0.29 -8.21 8.58
CA VAL A 29 1.14 -7.74 7.50
C VAL A 29 1.72 -8.97 6.79
N THR A 30 1.64 -8.98 5.46
CA THR A 30 2.22 -10.02 4.61
C THR A 30 3.12 -9.35 3.59
N THR A 31 4.43 -9.59 3.68
CA THR A 31 5.41 -9.06 2.72
C THR A 31 5.61 -10.05 1.58
N VAL A 32 5.57 -9.55 0.34
CA VAL A 32 5.76 -10.34 -0.88
C VAL A 32 6.75 -9.64 -1.80
N SER A 33 7.53 -10.44 -2.55
CA SER A 33 8.63 -9.94 -3.39
C SER A 33 8.20 -9.25 -4.69
N GLY A 34 6.89 -9.19 -4.98
CA GLY A 34 6.42 -8.60 -6.22
C GLY A 34 4.91 -8.69 -6.42
N TRP A 35 4.44 -8.00 -7.45
CA TRP A 35 3.01 -7.84 -7.73
C TRP A 35 2.28 -9.16 -8.01
N ALA A 36 2.90 -10.09 -8.75
CA ALA A 36 2.30 -11.39 -9.02
C ALA A 36 2.06 -12.22 -7.74
N ALA A 37 2.97 -12.11 -6.76
CA ALA A 37 2.81 -12.76 -5.46
C ALA A 37 1.72 -12.06 -4.62
N ALA A 38 1.60 -10.73 -4.72
CA ALA A 38 0.51 -9.99 -4.08
C ALA A 38 -0.87 -10.41 -4.60
N LEU A 39 -1.01 -10.63 -5.91
CA LEU A 39 -2.25 -11.11 -6.51
C LEU A 39 -2.62 -12.54 -6.08
N SER A 40 -1.62 -13.36 -5.74
CA SER A 40 -1.83 -14.73 -5.27
C SER A 40 -2.11 -14.79 -3.76
N SER A 41 -2.03 -13.67 -3.03
CA SER A 41 -2.29 -13.65 -1.59
C SER A 41 -3.79 -13.79 -1.32
N PRO A 42 -4.18 -14.63 -0.33
CA PRO A 42 -5.58 -14.84 0.01
C PRO A 42 -6.25 -13.60 0.61
N GLU A 43 -5.47 -12.61 1.06
CA GLU A 43 -5.97 -11.35 1.57
C GLU A 43 -6.33 -10.35 0.45
N PHE A 44 -5.84 -10.54 -0.77
CA PHE A 44 -6.22 -9.73 -1.93
C PHE A 44 -7.61 -10.16 -2.44
N PRO A 45 -8.53 -9.22 -2.78
CA PRO A 45 -8.36 -7.77 -2.85
C PRO A 45 -8.77 -6.99 -1.58
N ALA A 46 -9.16 -7.68 -0.50
CA ALA A 46 -9.66 -7.01 0.71
C ALA A 46 -8.55 -6.25 1.50
N ALA A 47 -7.29 -6.63 1.30
CA ALA A 47 -6.14 -5.99 1.93
C ALA A 47 -5.85 -4.59 1.38
N THR A 48 -5.23 -3.76 2.22
CA THR A 48 -4.50 -2.59 1.74
C THR A 48 -3.18 -3.04 1.10
N VAL A 49 -2.87 -2.52 -0.07
CA VAL A 49 -1.61 -2.80 -0.76
C VAL A 49 -0.63 -1.66 -0.47
N LEU A 50 0.49 -1.98 0.17
CA LEU A 50 1.61 -1.05 0.37
C LEU A 50 2.69 -1.33 -0.68
N LEU A 51 2.94 -0.36 -1.55
CA LEU A 51 4.02 -0.41 -2.53
C LEU A 51 5.28 0.18 -1.89
N ALA A 52 6.15 -0.69 -1.39
CA ALA A 52 7.39 -0.31 -0.70
C ALA A 52 8.57 -0.23 -1.68
N CYS A 53 8.76 -1.25 -2.51
CA CYS A 53 9.76 -1.23 -3.56
C CYS A 53 9.37 -2.25 -4.63
N LEU A 54 9.00 -1.81 -5.84
CA LEU A 54 8.54 -2.73 -6.88
C LEU A 54 9.64 -3.16 -7.86
N GLY A 55 10.79 -2.47 -7.88
CA GLY A 55 11.83 -2.69 -8.90
C GLY A 55 11.33 -2.50 -10.34
N THR A 56 10.24 -1.77 -10.54
CA THR A 56 9.59 -1.53 -11.85
C THR A 56 9.43 -0.05 -12.12
N GLY A 57 9.24 0.32 -13.40
CA GLY A 57 9.07 1.70 -13.82
C GLY A 57 7.72 2.32 -13.42
N SER A 58 7.65 3.65 -13.45
CA SER A 58 6.48 4.45 -13.02
C SER A 58 5.16 4.06 -13.70
N ASP A 59 5.17 3.72 -14.99
CA ASP A 59 3.97 3.29 -15.72
C ASP A 59 3.39 1.97 -15.19
N ALA A 60 4.26 1.04 -14.80
CA ALA A 60 3.85 -0.22 -14.19
C ALA A 60 3.21 0.05 -12.81
N VAL A 61 3.80 0.95 -12.02
CA VAL A 61 3.22 1.40 -10.74
C VAL A 61 1.83 1.99 -10.95
N ALA A 62 1.66 2.89 -11.93
CA ALA A 62 0.35 3.48 -12.26
C ALA A 62 -0.70 2.41 -12.61
N SER A 63 -0.30 1.37 -13.35
CA SER A 63 -1.16 0.26 -13.75
C SER A 63 -1.58 -0.59 -12.56
N ILE A 64 -0.65 -0.92 -11.67
CA ILE A 64 -0.90 -1.64 -10.41
C ILE A 64 -1.92 -0.87 -9.56
N VAL A 65 -1.67 0.43 -9.34
CA VAL A 65 -2.56 1.29 -8.56
C VAL A 65 -3.98 1.30 -9.14
N ARG A 66 -4.13 1.48 -10.45
CA ARG A 66 -5.45 1.46 -11.11
C ARG A 66 -6.15 0.11 -10.96
N THR A 67 -5.39 -0.99 -11.06
CA THR A 67 -5.91 -2.36 -10.90
C THR A 67 -6.45 -2.58 -9.49
N CYS A 68 -5.66 -2.26 -8.46
CA CYS A 68 -6.08 -2.34 -7.06
C CYS A 68 -7.35 -1.50 -6.79
N ARG A 69 -7.40 -0.28 -7.32
CA ARG A 69 -8.57 0.60 -7.14
C ARG A 69 -9.82 0.03 -7.80
N ALA A 70 -9.68 -0.58 -8.98
CA ALA A 70 -10.81 -1.18 -9.69
C ALA A 70 -11.46 -2.32 -8.90
N VAL A 71 -10.68 -3.02 -8.06
CA VAL A 71 -11.17 -4.09 -7.18
C VAL A 71 -11.47 -3.63 -5.75
N GLY A 72 -11.38 -2.33 -5.47
CA GLY A 72 -11.72 -1.72 -4.18
C GLY A 72 -10.61 -1.75 -3.13
N SER A 73 -9.40 -2.20 -3.46
CA SER A 73 -8.26 -2.17 -2.54
C SER A 73 -7.75 -0.74 -2.36
N LEU A 74 -7.46 -0.36 -1.11
CA LEU A 74 -6.66 0.83 -0.82
C LEU A 74 -5.22 0.58 -1.24
N VAL A 75 -4.59 1.57 -1.88
CA VAL A 75 -3.16 1.51 -2.22
C VAL A 75 -2.44 2.64 -1.51
N VAL A 76 -1.33 2.31 -0.87
CA VAL A 76 -0.38 3.24 -0.27
C VAL A 76 0.96 3.08 -1.00
N VAL A 77 1.59 4.18 -1.38
CA VAL A 77 2.95 4.20 -1.92
C VAL A 77 3.90 4.76 -0.87
N ASP A 78 4.99 4.04 -0.59
CA ASP A 78 6.05 4.48 0.30
C ASP A 78 7.00 5.43 -0.43
N ALA A 79 6.83 6.73 -0.18
CA ALA A 79 7.65 7.78 -0.77
C ALA A 79 9.06 7.86 -0.19
N SER A 80 9.36 7.17 0.91
CA SER A 80 10.74 7.09 1.43
C SER A 80 11.62 6.15 0.59
N ARG A 81 11.00 5.25 -0.19
CA ARG A 81 11.66 4.20 -0.98
C ARG A 81 11.53 4.38 -2.49
N HIS A 82 10.71 5.32 -2.94
CA HIS A 82 10.47 5.59 -4.34
C HIS A 82 10.93 7.00 -4.73
N ASP A 83 11.40 7.17 -5.97
CA ASP A 83 11.70 8.50 -6.51
C ASP A 83 10.41 9.35 -6.66
N GLU A 84 10.56 10.67 -6.63
CA GLU A 84 9.43 11.61 -6.68
C GLU A 84 8.63 11.53 -8.00
N GLY A 85 9.22 11.05 -9.09
CA GLY A 85 8.52 10.80 -10.34
C GLY A 85 7.52 9.64 -10.18
N THR A 86 8.00 8.51 -9.67
CA THR A 86 7.18 7.32 -9.38
C THR A 86 6.07 7.62 -8.37
N VAL A 87 6.38 8.34 -7.29
CA VAL A 87 5.38 8.73 -6.28
C VAL A 87 4.27 9.58 -6.89
N ARG A 88 4.62 10.60 -7.69
CA ARG A 88 3.62 11.46 -8.36
C ARG A 88 2.71 10.67 -9.29
N VAL A 89 3.26 9.75 -10.07
CA VAL A 89 2.48 8.90 -10.98
C VAL A 89 1.55 7.97 -10.20
N ALA A 90 2.03 7.36 -9.11
CA ALA A 90 1.22 6.52 -8.24
C ALA A 90 0.05 7.29 -7.60
N VAL A 91 0.32 8.50 -7.09
CA VAL A 91 -0.70 9.38 -6.50
C VAL A 91 -1.71 9.84 -7.55
N ALA A 92 -1.27 10.21 -8.76
CA ALA A 92 -2.16 10.55 -9.86
C ALA A 92 -3.07 9.38 -10.28
N ALA A 93 -2.57 8.15 -10.18
CA ALA A 93 -3.38 6.93 -10.36
C ALA A 93 -4.32 6.63 -9.18
N GLY A 94 -4.11 7.28 -8.03
CA GLY A 94 -4.96 7.24 -6.84
C GLY A 94 -4.43 6.45 -5.66
N ALA A 95 -3.13 6.19 -5.61
CA ALA A 95 -2.49 5.75 -4.38
C ALA A 95 -2.46 6.91 -3.37
N ARG A 96 -2.41 6.56 -2.08
CA ARG A 96 -2.07 7.52 -1.04
C ARG A 96 -0.57 7.55 -0.86
N ARG A 97 -0.01 8.75 -0.71
CA ARG A 97 1.39 8.93 -0.33
C ARG A 97 1.56 8.64 1.15
N TRP A 98 2.60 7.91 1.50
CA TRP A 98 3.11 7.77 2.85
C TRP A 98 4.62 8.04 2.83
N ASP A 99 5.17 8.66 3.87
CA ASP A 99 6.58 9.09 3.91
C ASP A 99 7.50 8.15 4.71
N GLY A 100 7.01 6.95 5.07
CA GLY A 100 7.73 5.99 5.89
C GLY A 100 7.65 6.27 7.40
N SER A 101 7.09 7.41 7.83
CA SER A 101 6.99 7.77 9.24
C SER A 101 5.78 7.14 9.94
N ALA A 102 5.96 6.73 11.19
CA ALA A 102 4.87 6.28 12.06
C ALA A 102 3.85 7.39 12.34
N ASP A 103 4.27 8.66 12.32
CA ASP A 103 3.41 9.81 12.63
C ASP A 103 2.38 10.10 11.52
N THR A 104 2.72 9.81 10.27
CA THR A 104 1.87 10.06 9.10
C THR A 104 1.10 8.81 8.63
N ALA A 105 1.48 7.64 9.14
CA ALA A 105 0.83 6.36 8.87
C ALA A 105 -0.70 6.37 9.09
N PRO A 106 -1.27 7.01 10.14
CA PRO A 106 -2.72 7.09 10.29
C PRO A 106 -3.43 7.67 9.06
N SER A 107 -2.88 8.72 8.45
CA SER A 107 -3.46 9.39 7.28
C SER A 107 -3.37 8.54 6.02
N ALA A 108 -2.32 7.73 5.89
CA ALA A 108 -2.12 6.83 4.76
C ALA A 108 -3.05 5.59 4.86
N PHE A 109 -3.06 4.90 6.00
CA PHE A 109 -3.70 3.60 6.14
C PHE A 109 -5.16 3.63 6.61
N ARG A 110 -5.66 4.74 7.19
CA ARG A 110 -7.07 4.81 7.64
C ARG A 110 -7.96 5.43 6.58
N PRO A 111 -9.11 4.84 6.22
CA PRO A 111 -10.09 5.54 5.39
C PRO A 111 -10.43 6.88 6.06
N GLY A 112 -10.36 7.99 5.32
CA GLY A 112 -10.75 9.28 5.87
C GLY A 112 -12.19 9.20 6.36
N ARG A 113 -12.50 9.77 7.53
CA ARG A 113 -13.89 9.98 7.95
C ARG A 113 -14.53 10.91 6.93
N GLY A 114 -15.17 10.35 5.90
CA GLY A 114 -15.65 11.14 4.77
C GLY A 114 -16.10 10.30 3.58
N ALA A 115 -16.90 9.27 3.85
CA ALA A 115 -17.87 8.70 2.92
C ALA A 115 -18.77 7.76 3.72
N THR A 116 -19.51 8.31 4.69
CA THR A 116 -20.80 7.75 5.02
C THR A 116 -21.60 7.86 3.73
N LEU A 117 -21.71 6.77 2.99
CA LEU A 117 -22.80 6.62 2.03
C LEU A 117 -24.07 6.58 2.89
N ASP A 118 -24.64 7.74 3.17
CA ASP A 118 -26.03 7.82 3.57
C ASP A 118 -26.83 7.18 2.42
N ARG A 119 -27.33 5.97 2.71
CA ARG A 119 -28.43 5.33 1.99
C ARG A 119 -29.63 5.33 2.90
#